data_AF-A0A453DF95-F1
#
_entry.id   AF-A0A453DF95-F1
#
_cell.length_a   1.000
_cell.length_b   1.000
_cell.length_c   1.000
_cell.angle_alpha   90.00
_cell.angle_beta   90.00
_cell.angle_gamma   90.00
#
_symmetry.space_group_name_H-M   'P 1'
#
loop_
_entity.id
_entity.type
_entity.pdbx_description
1 polymer ?
#
loop_
_entity_poly.entity_id
_entity_poly.type
_entity_poly.pdbx_seq_one_letter_code
_entity_poly.pdbx_strand_id
1 'polypeptide(L)'
;MKKAQEKLGALLGRNPGLSKDFNNCVDFILTLEEFEAGWCELMMKYEAMTDSHFENLYKYRETWVPCYFKHQFFPFLQSTQRSEGFNAVFKRYVNPHKSILSFVKQYQKIQTHILVREGSKDYRTGHLQTEMWSSYPIEKQAYGSYTRDLYEKFRDEFQLTTRYNVRPHGENLYEVYPNQ
;
A
#
# COMPACT_ATOMS: atom_id res chain seq x y z
N MET A 1 8.65 11.03 6.99
CA MET A 1 8.83 12.12 7.97
C MET A 1 9.73 13.28 7.51
N LYS A 2 10.81 13.09 6.73
CA LYS A 2 11.74 14.19 6.38
C LYS A 2 11.09 15.44 5.74
N LYS A 3 10.18 15.26 4.77
CA LYS A 3 9.40 16.37 4.18
C LYS A 3 8.41 17.04 5.14
N ALA A 4 7.86 16.26 6.08
CA ALA A 4 7.02 16.81 7.14
C ALA A 4 7.86 17.64 8.12
N GLN A 5 9.08 17.20 8.44
CA GLN A 5 10.03 17.99 9.23
C GLN A 5 10.50 19.27 8.51
N GLU A 6 10.58 19.29 7.17
CA GLU A 6 10.93 20.51 6.43
C GLU A 6 9.80 21.56 6.46
N LYS A 7 8.54 21.13 6.36
CA LYS A 7 7.37 22.03 6.29
C LYS A 7 6.76 22.37 7.64
N LEU A 8 6.70 21.39 8.53
CA LEU A 8 6.13 21.49 9.87
C LEU A 8 7.22 21.51 10.94
N GLY A 9 8.49 21.70 10.58
CA GLY A 9 9.64 21.55 11.48
C GLY A 9 9.58 22.41 12.73
N ALA A 10 9.17 23.68 12.59
CA ALA A 10 9.00 24.57 13.73
C ALA A 10 7.87 24.12 14.67
N LEU A 11 6.76 23.62 14.10
CA LEU A 11 5.57 23.19 14.83
C LEU A 11 5.81 21.82 15.50
N LEU A 12 6.47 20.89 14.81
CA LEU A 12 6.93 19.60 15.34
C LEU A 12 8.03 19.76 16.40
N GLY A 13 8.93 20.72 16.22
CA GLY A 13 9.99 21.04 17.18
C GLY A 13 9.46 21.66 18.47
N ARG A 14 8.42 22.50 18.37
CA ARG A 14 7.71 23.08 19.54
C ARG A 14 6.85 22.03 20.26
N ASN A 15 6.39 21.01 19.56
CA ASN A 15 5.43 20.03 20.05
C ASN A 15 5.93 18.58 19.85
N PRO A 16 6.80 18.06 20.73
CA PRO A 16 7.38 16.73 20.55
C PRO A 16 6.34 15.59 20.56
N GLY A 17 5.18 15.79 21.18
CA GLY A 17 4.07 14.82 21.19
C GLY A 17 3.23 14.81 19.92
N LEU A 18 3.28 15.87 19.11
CA LEU A 18 2.36 16.06 17.98
C LEU A 18 2.45 14.93 16.97
N SER A 19 3.66 14.51 16.59
CA SER A 19 3.81 13.43 15.62
C SER A 19 3.21 12.12 16.10
N LYS A 20 3.31 11.83 17.40
CA LYS A 20 2.76 10.61 17.99
C LYS A 20 1.24 10.68 18.01
N ASP A 21 0.69 11.78 18.49
CA ASP A 21 -0.76 11.97 18.57
C ASP A 21 -1.42 12.03 17.19
N PHE A 22 -0.74 12.66 16.21
CA PHE A 22 -1.17 12.66 14.81
C PHE A 22 -1.21 11.25 14.24
N ASN A 23 -0.14 10.47 14.37
CA ASN A 23 -0.13 9.09 13.88
C ASN A 23 -1.21 8.26 14.58
N ASN A 24 -1.42 8.45 15.87
CA ASN A 24 -2.47 7.75 16.59
C ASN A 24 -3.88 8.09 16.05
N CYS A 25 -4.13 9.37 15.75
CA CYS A 25 -5.37 9.85 15.15
C CYS A 25 -5.61 9.28 13.75
N VAL A 26 -4.57 8.87 13.02
CA VAL A 26 -4.66 8.42 11.63
C VAL A 26 -4.67 6.90 11.53
N ASP A 27 -3.83 6.22 12.31
CA ASP A 27 -3.56 4.78 12.18
C ASP A 27 -4.51 3.91 13.01
N PHE A 28 -5.02 4.40 14.15
CA PHE A 28 -5.86 3.60 15.06
C PHE A 28 -7.35 3.93 15.03
N ILE A 29 -7.74 4.95 14.27
CA ILE A 29 -9.13 5.37 14.18
C ILE A 29 -9.85 4.56 13.10
N LEU A 30 -10.96 3.92 13.48
CA LEU A 30 -11.68 3.00 12.60
C LEU A 30 -12.94 3.64 12.01
N THR A 31 -13.52 4.66 12.64
CA THR A 31 -14.74 5.32 12.18
C THR A 31 -14.50 6.76 11.73
N LEU A 32 -15.46 7.33 10.99
CA LEU A 32 -15.39 8.72 10.56
C LEU A 32 -15.58 9.66 11.75
N GLU A 33 -16.50 9.29 12.64
CA GLU A 33 -16.87 10.06 13.83
C GLU A 33 -15.69 10.17 14.81
N GLU A 34 -15.01 9.06 15.08
CA GLU A 34 -13.78 9.06 15.90
C GLU A 34 -12.71 9.95 15.27
N PHE A 35 -12.59 9.97 13.93
CA PHE A 35 -11.56 10.74 13.25
C PHE A 35 -11.85 12.23 13.38
N GLU A 36 -13.08 12.66 13.12
CA GLU A 36 -13.46 14.07 13.21
C GLU A 36 -13.30 14.60 14.65
N ALA A 37 -13.64 13.77 15.65
CA ALA A 37 -13.42 14.11 17.06
C ALA A 37 -11.92 14.19 17.41
N GLY A 38 -11.15 13.15 17.08
CA GLY A 38 -9.71 13.10 17.36
C GLY A 38 -8.91 14.18 16.62
N TRP A 39 -9.32 14.52 15.40
CA TRP A 39 -8.73 15.60 14.63
C TRP A 39 -8.98 16.95 15.29
N CYS A 40 -10.22 17.22 15.74
CA CYS A 40 -10.56 18.43 16.48
C CYS A 40 -9.72 18.56 17.76
N GLU A 41 -9.63 17.49 18.55
CA GLU A 41 -8.82 17.46 19.78
C GLU A 41 -7.33 17.72 19.50
N LEU A 42 -6.78 17.09 18.45
CA LEU A 42 -5.41 17.30 18.02
C LEU A 42 -5.14 18.76 17.64
N MET A 43 -6.05 19.37 16.85
CA MET A 43 -5.90 20.75 16.40
C MET A 43 -6.00 21.75 17.56
N MET A 44 -6.86 21.48 18.55
CA MET A 44 -6.96 22.31 19.76
C MET A 44 -5.73 22.17 20.65
N LYS A 45 -5.29 20.93 20.92
CA LYS A 45 -4.16 20.64 21.81
C LYS A 45 -2.86 21.31 21.37
N TYR A 46 -2.64 21.42 20.06
CA TYR A 46 -1.42 21.95 19.48
C TYR A 46 -1.58 23.33 18.84
N GLU A 47 -2.73 23.99 19.04
CA GLU A 47 -3.06 25.30 18.47
C GLU A 47 -2.82 25.36 16.95
N ALA A 48 -3.09 24.26 16.25
CA ALA A 48 -2.77 24.08 14.83
C ALA A 48 -3.94 24.44 13.89
N MET A 49 -5.07 24.91 14.43
CA MET A 49 -6.28 25.27 13.67
C MET A 49 -6.02 26.30 12.56
N THR A 50 -5.08 27.22 12.74
CA THR A 50 -4.74 28.27 11.76
C THR A 50 -3.56 27.90 10.87
N ASP A 51 -2.99 26.70 11.03
CA ASP A 51 -1.87 26.27 10.22
C ASP A 51 -2.37 25.79 8.84
N SER A 52 -1.94 26.49 7.79
CA SER A 52 -2.34 26.20 6.42
C SER A 52 -2.01 24.78 5.96
N HIS A 53 -1.01 24.10 6.55
CA HIS A 53 -0.71 22.72 6.21
C HIS A 53 -1.74 21.77 6.79
N PHE A 54 -2.14 21.95 8.06
CA PHE A 54 -3.20 21.15 8.67
C PHE A 54 -4.57 21.39 8.03
N GLU A 55 -4.87 22.64 7.66
CA GLU A 55 -6.07 22.97 6.90
C GLU A 55 -6.11 22.22 5.55
N ASN A 56 -5.01 22.26 4.80
CA ASN A 56 -4.90 21.51 3.54
C ASN A 56 -4.99 20.00 3.76
N LEU A 57 -4.35 19.49 4.82
CA LEU A 57 -4.38 18.06 5.11
C LEU A 57 -5.81 17.60 5.41
N TYR A 58 -6.55 18.37 6.19
CA TYR A 58 -7.96 18.13 6.47
C TYR A 58 -8.84 18.22 5.21
N LYS A 59 -8.59 19.20 4.34
CA LYS A 59 -9.31 19.35 3.07
C LYS A 59 -9.21 18.10 2.19
N TYR A 60 -8.06 17.43 2.21
CA TYR A 60 -7.81 16.21 1.43
C TYR A 60 -7.96 14.91 2.24
N ARG A 61 -8.57 14.94 3.44
CA ARG A 61 -8.65 13.77 4.36
C ARG A 61 -9.16 12.49 3.73
N GLU A 62 -10.12 12.58 2.82
CA GLU A 62 -10.69 11.43 2.09
C GLU A 62 -9.66 10.67 1.23
N THR A 63 -8.50 11.28 0.94
CA THR A 63 -7.46 10.70 0.08
C THR A 63 -6.32 10.01 0.84
N TRP A 64 -6.21 10.23 2.16
CA TRP A 64 -5.06 9.75 2.94
C TRP A 64 -5.41 9.23 4.34
N VAL A 65 -6.59 9.53 4.88
CA VAL A 65 -7.09 8.97 6.14
C VAL A 65 -7.79 7.63 5.90
N PRO A 66 -7.30 6.52 6.48
CA PRO A 66 -7.80 5.17 6.21
C PRO A 66 -9.30 4.99 6.38
N CYS A 67 -9.93 5.59 7.40
CA CYS A 67 -11.36 5.36 7.67
C CYS A 67 -12.29 5.84 6.53
N TYR A 68 -11.87 6.79 5.70
CA TYR A 68 -12.64 7.27 4.54
C TYR A 68 -12.59 6.34 3.33
N PHE A 69 -11.54 5.54 3.17
CA PHE A 69 -11.37 4.66 2.01
C PHE A 69 -11.12 3.19 2.37
N LYS A 70 -11.25 2.79 3.63
CA LYS A 70 -11.09 1.40 4.09
C LYS A 70 -12.04 0.41 3.40
N HIS A 71 -13.15 0.90 2.85
CA HIS A 71 -14.12 0.10 2.11
C HIS A 71 -13.66 -0.21 0.68
N GLN A 72 -12.58 0.43 0.22
CA GLN A 72 -11.94 0.18 -1.06
C GLN A 72 -10.68 -0.67 -0.84
N PHE A 73 -10.54 -1.75 -1.60
CA PHE A 73 -9.40 -2.64 -1.46
C PHE A 73 -8.14 -2.00 -2.07
N PHE A 74 -7.31 -1.45 -1.20
CA PHE A 74 -6.04 -0.84 -1.58
C PHE A 74 -4.87 -1.46 -0.84
N PRO A 75 -4.50 -2.70 -1.19
CA PRO A 75 -3.35 -3.32 -0.59
C PRO A 75 -2.11 -2.47 -0.91
N PHE A 76 -1.24 -2.29 0.08
CA PHE A 76 0.05 -1.62 -0.04
C PHE A 76 0.05 -0.08 -0.14
N LEU A 77 -1.07 0.63 0.08
CA LEU A 77 -1.07 2.11 0.09
C LEU A 77 -0.17 2.72 1.17
N GLN A 78 -0.03 2.05 2.32
CA GLN A 78 0.89 2.49 3.37
C GLN A 78 2.36 2.24 3.02
N SER A 79 2.66 1.48 1.95
CA SER A 79 4.04 1.21 1.55
C SER A 79 4.56 2.31 0.62
N THR A 80 5.75 2.81 0.93
CA THR A 80 6.51 3.67 0.00
C THR A 80 7.10 2.89 -1.18
N GLN A 81 6.92 1.56 -1.20
CA GLN A 81 7.56 0.63 -2.13
C GLN A 81 7.35 1.00 -3.61
N ARG A 82 6.16 1.47 -4.00
CA ARG A 82 5.88 1.93 -5.37
C ARG A 82 6.77 3.13 -5.76
N SER A 83 6.79 4.16 -4.90
CA SER A 83 7.58 5.37 -5.13
C SER A 83 9.09 5.09 -5.06
N GLU A 84 9.52 4.22 -4.14
CA GLU A 84 10.92 3.83 -3.97
C GLU A 84 11.43 2.99 -5.13
N GLY A 85 10.62 2.02 -5.59
CA GLY A 85 10.93 1.22 -6.77
C GLY A 85 11.08 2.07 -8.02
N PHE A 86 10.17 3.03 -8.24
CA PHE A 86 10.27 3.93 -9.39
C PHE A 86 11.46 4.90 -9.26
N ASN A 87 11.72 5.44 -8.07
CA ASN A 87 12.91 6.24 -7.81
C ASN A 87 14.21 5.44 -8.04
N ALA A 88 14.24 4.15 -7.72
CA ALA A 88 15.37 3.29 -7.99
C ALA A 88 15.60 3.10 -9.50
N VAL A 89 14.52 2.97 -10.29
CA VAL A 89 14.61 2.97 -11.76
C VAL A 89 15.23 4.28 -12.24
N PHE A 90 14.74 5.43 -11.78
CA PHE A 90 15.33 6.71 -12.18
C PHE A 90 16.81 6.83 -11.84
N LYS A 91 17.22 6.47 -10.63
CA LYS A 91 18.63 6.51 -10.22
C LYS A 91 19.54 5.66 -11.10
N ARG A 92 19.02 4.59 -11.72
CA ARG A 92 19.79 3.73 -12.65
C ARG A 92 19.93 4.32 -14.05
N TYR A 93 18.92 5.04 -14.54
CA TYR A 93 18.83 5.46 -15.94
C TYR A 93 19.02 6.98 -16.16
N VAL A 94 18.88 7.79 -15.10
CA VAL A 94 19.01 9.24 -15.14
C VAL A 94 20.27 9.66 -14.40
N ASN A 95 21.15 10.38 -15.10
CA ASN A 95 22.29 11.04 -14.49
C ASN A 95 21.90 12.48 -14.11
N PRO A 96 21.99 12.88 -12.83
CA PRO A 96 21.59 14.21 -12.37
C PRO A 96 22.46 15.35 -12.93
N HIS A 97 23.65 15.05 -13.47
CA HIS A 97 24.54 16.02 -14.11
C HIS A 97 24.25 16.24 -15.60
N LYS A 98 23.23 15.57 -16.16
CA LYS A 98 22.83 15.75 -17.57
C LYS A 98 21.69 16.75 -17.72
N SER A 99 21.55 17.28 -18.94
CA SER A 99 20.49 18.25 -19.26
C SER A 99 19.08 17.68 -19.10
N ILE A 100 18.10 18.57 -18.89
CA ILE A 100 16.68 18.19 -18.82
C ILE A 100 16.21 17.49 -20.11
N LEU A 101 16.75 17.86 -21.27
CA LEU A 101 16.46 17.19 -22.53
C LEU A 101 16.93 15.72 -22.51
N SER A 102 18.09 15.44 -21.91
CA SER A 102 18.55 14.07 -21.71
C SER A 102 17.64 13.30 -20.76
N PHE A 103 17.11 13.95 -19.72
CA PHE A 103 16.13 13.35 -18.83
C PHE A 103 14.87 12.94 -19.58
N VAL A 104 14.27 13.84 -20.36
CA VAL A 104 13.03 13.55 -21.12
C VAL A 104 13.23 12.36 -22.06
N LYS A 105 14.37 12.30 -22.77
CA LYS A 105 14.70 11.17 -23.64
C LYS A 105 14.82 9.84 -22.88
N GLN A 106 15.43 9.85 -21.70
CA GLN A 106 15.53 8.65 -20.87
C GLN A 106 14.17 8.25 -20.28
N TYR A 107 13.38 9.22 -19.84
CA TYR A 107 12.02 8.99 -19.35
C TYR A 107 11.15 8.30 -20.41
N GLN A 108 11.17 8.80 -21.65
CA GLN A 108 10.43 8.18 -22.75
C GLN A 108 10.83 6.71 -22.95
N LYS A 109 12.14 6.40 -22.91
CA LYS A 109 12.62 5.02 -23.01
C LYS A 109 12.13 4.14 -21.86
N ILE A 110 12.20 4.64 -20.63
CA ILE A 110 11.70 3.93 -19.45
C ILE A 110 10.20 3.66 -19.59
N GLN A 111 9.42 4.67 -20.00
CA GLN A 111 7.99 4.55 -20.20
C GLN A 111 7.65 3.49 -21.26
N THR A 112 8.30 3.55 -22.43
CA THR A 112 8.11 2.53 -23.49
C THR A 112 8.45 1.13 -22.98
N HIS A 113 9.57 0.97 -22.27
CA HIS A 113 9.95 -0.32 -21.71
C HIS A 113 8.92 -0.85 -20.70
N ILE A 114 8.40 0.02 -19.83
CA ILE A 114 7.34 -0.35 -18.87
C ILE A 114 6.08 -0.79 -19.62
N LEU A 115 5.61 0.01 -20.59
CA LEU A 115 4.40 -0.27 -21.35
C LEU A 115 4.49 -1.58 -22.15
N VAL A 116 5.63 -1.84 -22.80
CA VAL A 116 5.85 -3.10 -23.54
C VAL A 116 5.83 -4.29 -22.58
N ARG A 117 6.47 -4.16 -21.41
CA ARG A 117 6.49 -5.22 -20.40
C ARG A 117 5.12 -5.47 -19.79
N GLU A 118 4.36 -4.41 -19.53
CA GLU A 118 2.97 -4.48 -19.06
C GLU A 118 2.08 -5.16 -20.10
N GLY A 119 2.11 -4.71 -21.35
CA GLY A 119 1.34 -5.33 -22.44
C GLY A 119 1.67 -6.82 -22.65
N SER A 120 2.94 -7.21 -22.48
CA SER A 120 3.31 -8.64 -22.49
C SER A 120 2.67 -9.43 -21.34
N LYS A 121 2.60 -8.85 -20.14
CA LYS A 121 1.97 -9.48 -18.98
C LYS A 121 0.45 -9.55 -19.11
N ASP A 122 -0.17 -8.50 -19.66
CA ASP A 122 -1.60 -8.47 -19.93
C ASP A 122 -1.98 -9.51 -20.98
N TYR A 123 -1.17 -9.61 -22.05
CA TYR A 123 -1.33 -10.66 -23.04
C TYR A 123 -1.24 -12.06 -22.39
N ARG A 124 -0.20 -12.32 -21.59
CA ARG A 124 -0.03 -13.59 -20.86
C ARG A 124 -1.19 -13.89 -19.89
N THR A 125 -1.81 -12.87 -19.31
CA THR A 125 -2.92 -13.04 -18.36
C THR A 125 -4.24 -13.30 -19.10
N GLY A 126 -4.52 -12.55 -20.17
CA GLY A 126 -5.79 -12.65 -20.89
C GLY A 126 -5.85 -13.77 -21.95
N HIS A 127 -4.71 -14.17 -22.51
CA HIS A 127 -4.67 -15.03 -23.71
C HIS A 127 -4.00 -16.39 -23.48
N LEU A 128 -3.25 -16.57 -22.40
CA LEU A 128 -2.63 -17.86 -22.07
C LEU A 128 -3.33 -18.46 -20.87
N GLN A 129 -3.95 -19.63 -21.06
CA GLN A 129 -4.54 -20.36 -19.95
C GLN A 129 -3.44 -20.89 -19.01
N THR A 130 -3.72 -20.84 -17.72
CA THR A 130 -2.93 -21.51 -16.69
C THR A 130 -3.85 -22.49 -16.00
N GLU A 131 -3.39 -23.72 -15.77
CA GLU A 131 -4.21 -24.70 -15.08
C GLU A 131 -4.36 -24.33 -13.60
N MET A 132 -5.59 -24.43 -13.11
CA MET A 132 -5.84 -24.40 -11.67
C MET A 132 -5.30 -25.67 -11.03
N TRP A 133 -4.72 -25.54 -9.86
CA TRP A 133 -4.19 -26.67 -9.10
C TRP A 133 -5.32 -27.49 -8.46
N SER A 134 -6.40 -26.84 -8.02
CA SER A 134 -7.54 -27.49 -7.39
C SER A 134 -8.88 -26.94 -7.90
N SER A 135 -9.97 -27.52 -7.40
CA SER A 135 -11.34 -27.06 -7.64
C SER A 135 -11.89 -26.20 -6.48
N TYR A 136 -11.04 -25.78 -5.53
CA TYR A 136 -11.51 -24.99 -4.39
C TYR A 136 -12.09 -23.64 -4.84
N PRO A 137 -13.25 -23.21 -4.29
CA PRO A 137 -13.88 -21.95 -4.70
C PRO A 137 -12.99 -20.72 -4.58
N ILE A 138 -12.12 -20.68 -3.55
CA ILE A 138 -11.18 -19.58 -3.32
C ILE A 138 -10.14 -19.46 -4.44
N GLU A 139 -9.64 -20.59 -4.95
CA GLU A 139 -8.69 -20.60 -6.06
C GLU A 139 -9.37 -20.15 -7.36
N LYS A 140 -10.60 -20.61 -7.61
CA LYS A 140 -11.39 -20.17 -8.77
C LYS A 140 -11.62 -18.66 -8.77
N GLN A 141 -11.92 -18.08 -7.61
CA GLN A 141 -12.07 -16.63 -7.46
C GLN A 141 -10.75 -15.90 -7.71
N ALA A 142 -9.65 -16.37 -7.11
CA ALA A 142 -8.32 -15.79 -7.30
C ALA A 142 -7.89 -15.84 -8.77
N TYR A 143 -8.11 -16.98 -9.45
CA TYR A 143 -7.81 -17.16 -10.87
C TYR A 143 -8.52 -16.14 -11.76
N GLY A 144 -9.81 -15.86 -11.49
CA GLY A 144 -10.58 -14.89 -12.26
C GLY A 144 -10.27 -13.43 -11.93
N SER A 145 -9.71 -13.13 -10.76
CA SER A 145 -9.51 -11.77 -10.27
C SER A 145 -8.06 -11.28 -10.38
N TYR A 146 -7.08 -12.17 -10.35
CA TYR A 146 -5.67 -11.82 -10.27
C TYR A 146 -4.98 -11.79 -11.63
N THR A 147 -3.93 -10.97 -11.75
CA THR A 147 -2.98 -11.12 -12.85
C THR A 147 -2.27 -12.46 -12.74
N ARG A 148 -1.80 -13.02 -13.85
CA ARG A 148 -1.15 -14.34 -13.86
C ARG A 148 -0.01 -14.45 -12.85
N ASP A 149 0.89 -13.47 -12.80
CA ASP A 149 2.03 -13.46 -11.89
C ASP A 149 1.59 -13.43 -10.41
N LEU A 150 0.43 -12.81 -10.10
CA LEU A 150 -0.12 -12.78 -8.74
C LEU A 150 -0.83 -14.09 -8.40
N TYR A 151 -1.57 -14.65 -9.36
CA TYR A 151 -2.20 -15.95 -9.22
C TYR A 151 -1.18 -17.07 -8.99
N GLU A 152 -0.06 -17.10 -9.73
CA GLU A 152 1.00 -18.10 -9.53
C GLU A 152 1.51 -18.09 -8.08
N LYS A 153 1.75 -16.90 -7.51
CA LYS A 153 2.14 -16.76 -6.09
C LYS A 153 1.06 -17.21 -5.13
N PHE A 154 -0.19 -16.79 -5.38
CA PHE A 154 -1.32 -17.23 -4.56
C PHE A 154 -1.42 -18.75 -4.56
N ARG A 155 -1.30 -19.39 -5.72
CA ARG A 155 -1.35 -20.84 -5.88
C ARG A 155 -0.23 -21.51 -5.09
N ASP A 156 1.00 -21.01 -5.18
CA ASP A 156 2.15 -21.57 -4.46
C ASP A 156 1.91 -21.50 -2.94
N GLU A 157 1.48 -20.36 -2.39
CA GLU A 157 1.16 -20.22 -0.97
C GLU A 157 -0.04 -21.08 -0.56
N PHE A 158 -1.08 -21.13 -1.41
CA PHE A 158 -2.28 -21.92 -1.16
C PHE A 158 -1.97 -23.41 -1.12
N GLN A 159 -1.09 -23.91 -1.98
CA GLN A 159 -0.58 -25.28 -1.92
C GLN A 159 0.18 -25.57 -0.62
N LEU A 160 0.86 -24.59 -0.02
CA LEU A 160 1.53 -24.79 1.27
C LEU A 160 0.52 -25.01 2.41
N THR A 161 -0.68 -24.43 2.32
CA THR A 161 -1.71 -24.60 3.37
C THR A 161 -2.16 -26.06 3.51
N THR A 162 -2.09 -26.84 2.43
CA THR A 162 -2.47 -28.26 2.47
C THR A 162 -1.36 -29.18 2.96
N ARG A 163 -0.19 -28.65 3.32
CA ARG A 163 0.88 -29.44 3.94
C ARG A 163 0.58 -29.85 5.38
N TYR A 164 -0.42 -29.24 6.00
CA TYR A 164 -0.80 -29.54 7.37
C TYR A 164 -2.29 -29.84 7.47
N ASN A 165 -2.62 -30.88 8.24
CA ASN A 165 -3.98 -31.15 8.67
C ASN A 165 -4.24 -30.47 10.00
N VAL A 166 -5.50 -30.12 10.23
CA VAL A 166 -5.96 -29.54 11.48
C VAL A 166 -7.02 -30.47 12.06
N ARG A 167 -6.84 -30.89 13.31
CA ARG A 167 -7.84 -31.66 14.07
C ARG A 167 -8.27 -30.88 15.31
N PRO A 168 -9.59 -30.74 15.58
CA PRO A 168 -10.06 -30.10 16.81
C PRO A 168 -9.67 -30.95 18.03
N HIS A 169 -9.15 -30.28 19.06
CA HIS A 169 -8.74 -30.85 20.35
C HIS A 169 -9.47 -30.11 21.49
N GLY A 170 -10.81 -30.15 21.51
CA GLY A 170 -11.66 -29.42 22.47
C GLY A 170 -12.36 -28.20 21.85
N GLU A 171 -12.84 -27.27 22.68
CA GLU A 171 -13.72 -26.18 22.22
C GLU A 171 -13.02 -25.08 21.42
N ASN A 172 -11.73 -24.79 21.70
CA ASN A 172 -10.96 -23.73 21.04
C ASN A 172 -9.48 -24.08 20.80
N LEU A 173 -9.13 -25.37 20.84
CA LEU A 173 -7.76 -25.82 20.60
C LEU A 173 -7.75 -26.71 19.35
N TYR A 174 -6.76 -26.49 18.49
CA TYR A 174 -6.59 -27.23 17.26
C TYR A 174 -5.17 -27.81 17.21
N GLU A 175 -5.07 -29.10 16.96
CA GLU A 175 -3.82 -29.79 16.71
C GLU A 175 -3.49 -29.69 15.20
N VAL A 176 -2.29 -29.19 14.89
CA VAL A 176 -1.80 -29.05 13.51
C VAL A 176 -0.68 -30.06 13.29
N TYR A 177 -0.81 -30.93 12.31
CA TYR A 177 0.19 -31.97 12.01
C TYR A 177 0.47 -32.07 10.51
N PRO A 178 1.70 -32.40 10.08
CA PRO A 178 2.03 -32.51 8.65
C PRO A 178 1.21 -33.60 7.95
N ASN A 179 0.83 -33.36 6.70
CA ASN A 179 0.34 -34.41 5.80
C ASN A 179 1.50 -35.37 5.49
N GLN A 180 1.31 -36.68 5.76
CA GLN A 180 2.26 -37.73 5.35
C GLN A 180 2.20 -38.01 3.86
#